data_AF-A0A841H7K8-F1
#
_entry.id   AF-A0A841H7K8-F1
#
_cell.length_a   1.000
_cell.length_b   1.000
_cell.length_c   1.000
_cell.angle_alpha   90.00
_cell.angle_beta   90.00
_cell.angle_gamma   90.00
#
_symmetry.space_group_name_H-M   'P 1'
#
loop_
_entity.id
_entity.type
_entity.pdbx_description
1 polymer ?
#
loop_
_entity_poly.entity_id
_entity_poly.type
_entity_poly.pdbx_seq_one_letter_code
_entity_poly.pdbx_strand_id
1 'polypeptide(L)'
;MNAPAQQFRVHWARVDLRSADSVLFAVWPSPVNADECFRAAGFTDFGDADDVWDEEAESLLQRMVEALSAYGEPRLASTPLSPLPRWRDRLRGRAPGPLPLIDQLLGPMRWDSLPDAIVEFGSPAVSLRGGSGHFLLWITLPATDAERFEDALPGIAGGHPLVRTDLAWEHLLPGPWRSHGGS
;
A
#
# COMPACT_ATOMS: atom_id res chain seq x y z
N MET A 1 -8.63 17.22 29.16
CA MET A 1 -7.22 17.04 28.78
C MET A 1 -7.25 16.42 27.39
N ASN A 2 -6.95 17.19 26.35
CA ASN A 2 -6.88 16.65 25.00
C ASN A 2 -5.62 15.78 24.93
N ALA A 3 -5.77 14.53 24.48
CA ALA A 3 -4.62 13.73 24.08
C ALA A 3 -3.79 14.54 23.07
N PRO A 4 -2.45 14.48 23.11
CA PRO A 4 -1.66 15.08 22.04
C PRO A 4 -2.12 14.47 20.71
N ALA A 5 -2.32 15.31 19.69
CA ALA A 5 -2.58 14.83 18.33
C ALA A 5 -1.46 13.85 17.96
N GLN A 6 -1.84 12.62 17.60
CA GLN A 6 -0.86 11.64 17.16
C GLN A 6 -0.22 12.15 15.86
N GLN A 7 1.10 12.12 15.81
CA GLN A 7 1.84 12.66 14.68
C GLN A 7 1.86 11.63 13.54
N PHE A 8 1.48 12.06 12.34
CA PHE A 8 1.63 11.25 11.13
C PHE A 8 3.11 10.92 10.89
N ARG A 9 3.42 9.64 10.70
CA ARG A 9 4.77 9.15 10.40
C ARG A 9 4.72 8.16 9.26
N VAL A 10 5.77 8.11 8.47
CA VAL A 10 5.89 7.12 7.40
C VAL A 10 6.88 6.07 7.86
N HIS A 11 6.40 4.85 7.98
CA HIS A 11 7.23 3.71 8.30
C HIS A 11 7.53 2.92 7.04
N TRP A 12 8.69 2.27 7.04
CA TRP A 12 9.08 1.38 5.96
C TRP A 12 9.92 0.22 6.45
N ALA A 13 9.95 -0.83 5.65
CA ALA A 13 10.83 -1.97 5.85
C ALA A 13 11.19 -2.63 4.53
N ARG A 14 12.38 -3.24 4.51
CA ARG A 14 12.75 -4.21 3.50
C ARG A 14 12.38 -5.59 4.03
N VAL A 15 11.60 -6.32 3.26
CA VAL A 15 11.05 -7.63 3.60
C VAL A 15 11.82 -8.68 2.82
N ASP A 16 12.45 -9.60 3.54
CA ASP A 16 13.26 -10.66 2.94
C ASP A 16 12.33 -11.70 2.28
N LEU A 17 12.06 -11.49 0.99
CA LEU A 17 11.59 -12.57 0.13
C LEU A 17 12.83 -13.38 -0.25
N ARG A 18 12.76 -14.70 -0.12
CA ARG A 18 13.82 -15.64 -0.55
C ARG A 18 13.97 -15.72 -2.08
N SER A 19 13.87 -14.59 -2.77
CA SER A 19 14.05 -14.41 -4.20
C SER A 19 15.39 -13.72 -4.45
N ALA A 20 16.23 -14.27 -5.33
CA ALA A 20 17.51 -13.66 -5.64
C ALA A 20 17.39 -12.42 -6.55
N ASP A 21 16.31 -12.33 -7.33
CA ASP A 21 16.18 -11.34 -8.42
C ASP A 21 15.27 -10.17 -8.06
N SER A 22 14.53 -10.26 -6.95
CA SER A 22 13.57 -9.23 -6.54
C SER A 22 13.60 -8.98 -5.03
N VAL A 23 13.28 -7.76 -4.66
CA VAL A 23 13.16 -7.33 -3.27
C VAL A 23 11.73 -6.84 -3.01
N LEU A 24 11.26 -7.04 -1.77
CA LEU A 24 9.97 -6.54 -1.31
C LEU A 24 10.19 -5.44 -0.28
N PHE A 25 9.44 -4.37 -0.40
CA PHE A 25 9.33 -3.33 0.61
C PHE A 25 7.90 -3.25 1.12
N ALA A 26 7.78 -2.93 2.39
CA ALA A 26 6.53 -2.53 3.03
C ALA A 26 6.64 -1.05 3.39
N VAL A 27 5.63 -0.25 3.07
CA VAL A 27 5.52 1.18 3.46
C VAL A 27 4.13 1.44 4.01
N TRP A 28 4.03 2.11 5.14
CA TRP A 28 2.75 2.41 5.78
C TRP A 28 2.80 3.71 6.59
N PRO A 29 1.69 4.44 6.68
CA PRO A 29 1.52 5.53 7.63
C PRO A 29 1.28 4.98 9.05
N SER A 30 1.74 5.71 10.05
CA SER A 30 1.44 5.51 11.47
C SER A 30 0.77 6.77 12.02
N PRO A 31 -0.19 6.67 12.95
CA PRO A 31 -0.71 5.45 13.57
C PRO A 31 -1.48 4.53 12.61
N VAL A 32 -1.58 3.25 12.94
CA VAL A 32 -2.48 2.30 12.24
C VAL A 32 -3.68 1.94 13.10
N ASN A 33 -4.79 1.54 12.47
CA ASN A 33 -5.93 0.98 13.18
C ASN A 33 -5.52 -0.30 13.91
N ALA A 34 -6.05 -0.48 15.12
CA ALA A 34 -5.69 -1.63 15.94
C ALA A 34 -6.27 -2.94 15.39
N ASP A 35 -5.39 -3.82 14.90
CA ASP A 35 -5.73 -5.15 14.40
C ASP A 35 -4.91 -6.24 15.12
N GLU A 36 -5.46 -7.45 15.24
CA GLU A 36 -4.74 -8.60 15.81
C GLU A 36 -3.50 -8.96 14.99
N CYS A 37 -3.58 -8.89 13.66
CA CYS A 37 -2.46 -9.18 12.76
C CYS A 37 -1.33 -8.17 12.96
N PHE A 38 -1.65 -6.88 13.12
CA PHE A 38 -0.67 -5.83 13.41
C PHE A 38 -0.05 -5.97 14.79
N ARG A 39 -0.83 -6.34 15.82
CA ARG A 39 -0.26 -6.64 17.14
C ARG A 39 0.67 -7.84 17.09
N ALA A 40 0.28 -8.92 16.42
CA ALA A 40 1.11 -10.11 16.24
C ALA A 40 2.40 -9.81 15.47
N ALA A 41 2.34 -8.92 14.48
CA ALA A 41 3.51 -8.48 13.73
C ALA A 41 4.44 -7.54 14.52
N GLY A 42 3.98 -6.98 15.65
CA GLY A 42 4.77 -6.11 16.53
C GLY A 42 4.52 -4.61 16.37
N PHE A 43 3.43 -4.18 15.73
CA PHE A 43 3.04 -2.77 15.72
C PHE A 43 2.72 -2.30 17.13
N THR A 44 3.12 -1.07 17.44
CA THR A 44 2.95 -0.46 18.77
C THR A 44 2.21 0.87 18.73
N ASP A 45 2.20 1.54 17.57
CA ASP A 45 1.62 2.86 17.40
C ASP A 45 0.23 2.74 16.75
N PHE A 46 -0.79 2.70 17.62
CA PHE A 46 -2.18 2.56 17.24
C PHE A 46 -2.97 3.83 17.55
N GLY A 47 -3.89 4.17 16.66
CA GLY A 47 -4.70 5.38 16.74
C GLY A 47 -5.85 5.35 15.74
N ASP A 48 -6.74 6.32 15.90
CA ASP A 48 -7.88 6.49 15.00
C ASP A 48 -7.45 7.32 13.79
N ALA A 49 -7.86 6.88 12.58
CA ALA A 49 -7.76 7.69 11.38
C ALA A 49 -8.77 8.84 11.45
N ASP A 50 -8.27 10.07 11.52
CA ASP A 50 -9.06 11.28 11.33
C ASP A 50 -8.92 11.80 9.89
N ASP A 51 -9.68 12.84 9.55
CA ASP A 51 -9.68 13.41 8.20
C ASP A 51 -8.27 13.88 7.77
N VAL A 52 -7.46 14.39 8.71
CA VAL A 52 -6.10 14.85 8.42
C VAL A 52 -5.19 13.67 8.13
N TRP A 53 -5.29 12.60 8.92
CA TRP A 53 -4.56 11.36 8.66
C TRP A 53 -4.92 10.77 7.30
N ASP A 54 -6.21 10.77 6.94
CA ASP A 54 -6.68 10.26 5.64
C ASP A 54 -6.11 11.08 4.47
N GLU A 55 -6.11 12.40 4.56
CA GLU A 55 -5.52 13.30 3.56
C GLU A 55 -4.00 13.06 3.40
N GLU A 56 -3.28 12.87 4.49
CA GLU A 56 -1.85 12.60 4.48
C GLU A 56 -1.52 11.20 3.95
N ALA A 57 -2.33 10.21 4.28
CA ALA A 57 -2.23 8.85 3.77
C ALA A 57 -2.47 8.82 2.25
N GLU A 58 -3.52 9.51 1.76
CA GLU A 58 -3.75 9.65 0.33
C GLU A 58 -2.57 10.35 -0.36
N SER A 59 -2.06 11.43 0.23
CA SER A 59 -0.90 12.15 -0.30
C SER A 59 0.37 11.28 -0.34
N LEU A 60 0.58 10.40 0.64
CA LEU A 60 1.65 9.41 0.65
C LEU A 60 1.51 8.44 -0.54
N LEU A 61 0.30 7.93 -0.79
CA LEU A 61 0.05 7.04 -1.93
C LEU A 61 0.29 7.75 -3.27
N GLN A 62 -0.16 9.00 -3.42
CA GLN A 62 0.08 9.78 -4.64
C GLN A 62 1.58 9.95 -4.90
N ARG A 63 2.36 10.35 -3.88
CA ARG A 63 3.83 10.45 -3.99
C ARG A 63 4.50 9.11 -4.27
N MET A 64 3.98 8.02 -3.72
CA MET A 64 4.47 6.66 -4.03
C MET A 64 4.27 6.33 -5.52
N VAL A 65 3.07 6.55 -6.06
CA VAL A 65 2.77 6.30 -7.48
C VAL A 65 3.61 7.20 -8.38
N GLU A 66 3.79 8.46 -8.02
CA GLU A 66 4.66 9.40 -8.75
C GLU A 66 6.12 8.93 -8.75
N ALA A 67 6.66 8.55 -7.59
CA ALA A 67 8.03 8.05 -7.49
C ALA A 67 8.24 6.76 -8.30
N LEU A 68 7.27 5.84 -8.29
CA LEU A 68 7.33 4.60 -9.05
C LEU A 68 7.13 4.81 -10.56
N SER A 69 6.51 5.92 -10.97
CA SER A 69 6.41 6.30 -12.39
C SER A 69 7.80 6.52 -13.03
N ALA A 70 8.84 6.74 -12.23
CA ALA A 70 10.23 6.79 -12.71
C ALA A 70 10.77 5.45 -13.27
N TYR A 71 10.04 4.35 -13.08
CA TYR A 71 10.31 3.03 -13.67
C TYR A 71 9.47 2.78 -14.94
N GLY A 72 8.41 3.54 -15.16
CA GLY A 72 7.54 3.46 -16.34
C GLY A 72 6.11 3.89 -16.03
N GLU A 73 5.29 4.04 -17.07
CA GLU A 73 3.88 4.44 -16.92
C GLU A 73 3.09 3.43 -16.05
N PRO A 74 2.28 3.90 -15.09
CA PRO A 74 1.49 3.04 -14.23
C PRO A 74 0.41 2.31 -15.02
N ARG A 75 0.33 1.00 -14.84
CA ARG A 75 -0.70 0.15 -15.44
C ARG A 75 -1.36 -0.72 -14.37
N LEU A 76 -2.68 -0.66 -14.27
CA LEU A 76 -3.42 -1.58 -13.42
C LEU A 76 -3.30 -3.01 -13.96
N ALA A 77 -2.77 -3.91 -13.13
CA ALA A 77 -2.60 -5.33 -13.45
C ALA A 77 -3.71 -6.21 -12.83
N SER A 78 -4.38 -5.73 -11.78
CA SER A 78 -5.53 -6.39 -11.16
C SER A 78 -6.86 -6.07 -11.86
N THR A 79 -7.92 -6.79 -11.49
CA THR A 79 -9.28 -6.51 -11.98
C THR A 79 -9.71 -5.11 -11.56
N PRO A 80 -10.15 -4.24 -12.49
CA PRO A 80 -10.58 -2.89 -12.16
C PRO A 80 -11.84 -2.87 -11.29
N LEU A 81 -11.79 -2.14 -10.18
CA LEU A 81 -12.96 -1.74 -9.41
C LEU A 81 -13.77 -0.73 -10.22
N SER A 82 -15.09 -0.89 -10.15
CA SER A 82 -16.05 0.03 -10.75
C SER A 82 -17.04 0.46 -9.68
N PRO A 83 -17.48 1.73 -9.69
CA PRO A 83 -18.45 2.19 -8.72
C PRO A 83 -19.77 1.43 -8.90
N LEU A 84 -20.57 1.36 -7.84
CA LEU A 84 -21.90 0.76 -7.94
C LEU A 84 -22.76 1.57 -8.93
N PRO A 85 -23.42 0.91 -9.90
CA PRO A 85 -24.26 1.61 -10.86
C PRO A 85 -25.41 2.31 -10.13
N ARG A 86 -25.64 3.57 -10.46
CA ARG A 86 -26.86 4.26 -10.02
C ARG A 86 -28.06 3.50 -10.59
N TRP A 87 -29.15 3.43 -9.82
CA TRP A 87 -30.34 2.67 -10.21
C TRP A 87 -30.87 3.03 -11.62
N ARG A 88 -30.74 4.31 -12.02
CA ARG A 88 -31.13 4.80 -13.35
C ARG A 88 -30.25 4.26 -14.49
N ASP A 89 -28.96 4.10 -14.24
CA ASP A 89 -28.00 3.58 -15.23
C ASP A 89 -28.16 2.07 -15.41
N ARG A 90 -28.53 1.37 -14.32
CA ARG A 90 -28.91 -0.04 -14.34
C ARG A 90 -30.13 -0.29 -15.24
N LEU A 91 -31.13 0.61 -15.20
CA LEU A 91 -32.30 0.55 -16.10
C LEU A 91 -31.97 0.83 -17.57
N ARG A 92 -30.85 1.52 -17.85
CA ARG A 92 -30.37 1.84 -19.21
C ARG A 92 -29.29 0.88 -19.72
N GLY A 93 -28.98 -0.18 -18.96
CA GLY A 93 -27.93 -1.14 -19.31
C GLY A 93 -26.52 -0.54 -19.37
N ARG A 94 -26.29 0.62 -18.74
CA ARG A 94 -24.99 1.30 -18.79
C ARG A 94 -24.16 0.93 -17.56
N ALA A 95 -23.09 0.18 -17.78
CA ALA A 95 -22.09 -0.06 -16.74
C ALA A 95 -21.26 1.22 -16.54
N PRO A 96 -20.95 1.59 -15.28
CA PRO A 96 -20.00 2.65 -15.02
C PRO A 96 -18.59 2.24 -15.47
N GLY A 97 -17.77 3.23 -15.83
CA GLY A 97 -16.36 3.00 -16.11
C GLY A 97 -15.56 2.66 -14.84
N PRO A 98 -14.31 2.20 -14.99
CA PRO A 98 -13.44 1.90 -13.86
C PRO A 98 -13.13 3.15 -13.04
N LEU A 99 -12.87 2.96 -11.75
CA LEU A 99 -12.39 4.03 -10.86
C LEU A 99 -10.99 4.54 -11.27
N PRO A 100 -10.65 5.80 -10.97
CA PRO A 100 -9.28 6.33 -11.08
C PRO A 100 -8.24 5.46 -10.36
N LEU A 101 -6.99 5.47 -10.82
CA LEU A 101 -5.93 4.58 -10.32
C LEU A 101 -5.71 4.68 -8.79
N ILE A 102 -5.72 5.88 -8.23
CA ILE A 102 -5.57 6.09 -6.78
C ILE A 102 -6.73 5.44 -6.03
N ASP A 103 -7.97 5.60 -6.51
CA ASP A 103 -9.16 4.96 -5.93
C ASP A 103 -9.12 3.43 -6.07
N GLN A 104 -8.50 2.90 -7.14
CA GLN A 104 -8.27 1.46 -7.28
C GLN A 104 -7.42 0.93 -6.12
N LEU A 105 -6.38 1.68 -5.70
CA LEU A 105 -5.50 1.29 -4.60
C LEU A 105 -6.10 1.57 -3.22
N LEU A 106 -6.76 2.71 -3.02
CA LEU A 106 -7.36 3.08 -1.73
C LEU A 106 -8.55 2.20 -1.36
N GLY A 107 -9.38 1.81 -2.33
CA GLY A 107 -10.59 1.02 -2.08
C GLY A 107 -10.31 -0.25 -1.24
N PRO A 108 -9.42 -1.15 -1.71
CA PRO A 108 -9.07 -2.38 -0.99
C PRO A 108 -8.37 -2.16 0.36
N MET A 109 -7.74 -1.00 0.59
CA MET A 109 -7.14 -0.66 1.88
C MET A 109 -8.19 -0.18 2.90
N ARG A 110 -9.33 0.36 2.41
CA ARG A 110 -10.45 0.80 3.26
C ARG A 110 -11.45 -0.33 3.52
N TRP A 111 -11.57 -1.27 2.58
CA TRP A 111 -12.55 -2.36 2.64
C TRP A 111 -11.89 -3.69 2.33
N ASP A 112 -11.75 -4.52 3.36
CA ASP A 112 -11.20 -5.89 3.28
C ASP A 112 -11.98 -6.82 2.32
N SER A 113 -13.26 -6.53 2.09
CA SER A 113 -14.13 -7.24 1.16
C SER A 113 -13.80 -7.04 -0.33
N LEU A 114 -12.97 -6.04 -0.66
CA LEU A 114 -12.56 -5.76 -2.03
C LEU A 114 -11.26 -6.52 -2.38
N PRO A 115 -11.11 -6.98 -3.64
CA PRO A 115 -9.87 -7.61 -4.06
C PRO A 115 -8.70 -6.62 -4.04
N ASP A 116 -7.51 -7.11 -3.73
CA ASP A 116 -6.29 -6.30 -3.78
C ASP A 116 -6.09 -5.64 -5.15
N ALA A 117 -5.55 -4.43 -5.11
CA ALA A 117 -5.15 -3.70 -6.31
C ALA A 117 -3.64 -3.84 -6.53
N ILE A 118 -3.26 -4.14 -7.77
CA ILE A 118 -1.87 -4.29 -8.20
C ILE A 118 -1.64 -3.36 -9.38
N VAL A 119 -0.67 -2.47 -9.25
CA VAL A 119 -0.22 -1.55 -10.29
C VAL A 119 1.21 -1.91 -10.66
N GLU A 120 1.49 -2.04 -11.95
CA GLU A 120 2.81 -2.32 -12.49
C GLU A 120 3.38 -1.09 -13.20
N PHE A 121 4.70 -0.96 -13.17
CA PHE A 121 5.47 0.12 -13.77
C PHE A 121 6.62 -0.49 -14.58
N GLY A 122 6.68 -0.15 -15.87
CA GLY A 122 7.81 -0.51 -16.74
C GLY A 122 8.02 -2.00 -17.02
N SER A 123 9.24 -2.32 -17.47
CA SER A 123 9.73 -3.68 -17.74
C SER A 123 11.25 -3.75 -17.48
N PRO A 124 11.77 -4.64 -16.60
CA PRO A 124 11.03 -5.60 -15.77
C PRO A 124 10.05 -4.88 -14.82
N ALA A 125 8.89 -5.49 -14.58
CA ALA A 125 7.78 -4.82 -13.90
C ALA A 125 8.10 -4.60 -12.41
N VAL A 126 8.14 -3.32 -12.01
CA VAL A 126 8.00 -2.92 -10.61
C VAL A 126 6.52 -2.97 -10.27
N SER A 127 6.13 -3.52 -9.12
CA SER A 127 4.73 -3.56 -8.70
C SER A 127 4.49 -2.87 -7.37
N LEU A 128 3.37 -2.16 -7.30
CA LEU A 128 2.77 -1.62 -6.10
C LEU A 128 1.47 -2.36 -5.84
N ARG A 129 1.33 -2.93 -4.66
CA ARG A 129 0.11 -3.61 -4.22
C ARG A 129 -0.46 -2.93 -2.98
N GLY A 130 -1.77 -2.76 -2.99
CA GLY A 130 -2.57 -2.28 -1.87
C GLY A 130 -3.77 -3.17 -1.61
N GLY A 131 -4.13 -3.37 -0.34
CA GLY A 131 -5.34 -4.09 0.02
C GLY A 131 -5.35 -4.67 1.43
N SER A 132 -6.18 -5.69 1.63
CA SER A 132 -6.37 -6.38 2.92
C SER A 132 -6.91 -5.50 4.06
N GLY A 133 -7.68 -4.45 3.76
CA GLY A 133 -8.36 -3.64 4.77
C GLY A 133 -7.46 -2.76 5.62
N HIS A 134 -6.19 -2.61 5.24
CA HIS A 134 -5.26 -1.71 5.91
C HIS A 134 -4.43 -0.89 4.92
N PHE A 135 -4.00 0.30 5.35
CA PHE A 135 -3.06 1.12 4.58
C PHE A 135 -1.64 0.55 4.72
N LEU A 136 -1.36 -0.48 3.94
CA LEU A 136 -0.04 -1.10 3.85
C LEU A 136 0.31 -1.29 2.37
N LEU A 137 1.34 -0.59 1.92
CA LEU A 137 1.83 -0.63 0.56
C LEU A 137 2.92 -1.68 0.45
N TRP A 138 2.74 -2.61 -0.48
CA TRP A 138 3.73 -3.62 -0.82
C TRP A 138 4.37 -3.29 -2.16
N ILE A 139 5.69 -3.11 -2.19
CA ILE A 139 6.43 -2.74 -3.38
C ILE A 139 7.40 -3.85 -3.73
N THR A 140 7.22 -4.49 -4.90
CA THR A 140 8.18 -5.46 -5.43
C THR A 140 8.93 -4.83 -6.59
N LEU A 141 10.25 -4.86 -6.54
CA LEU A 141 11.12 -4.35 -7.61
C LEU A 141 12.35 -5.24 -7.81
N PRO A 142 13.04 -5.16 -8.97
CA PRO A 142 14.29 -5.87 -9.18
C PRO A 142 15.31 -5.56 -8.09
N ALA A 143 16.10 -6.55 -7.67
CA ALA A 143 17.09 -6.35 -6.61
C ALA A 143 18.11 -5.23 -6.92
N THR A 144 18.37 -4.99 -8.21
CA THR A 144 19.24 -3.92 -8.71
C THR A 144 18.71 -2.51 -8.45
N ASP A 145 17.39 -2.34 -8.24
CA ASP A 145 16.76 -1.05 -8.01
C ASP A 145 16.52 -0.77 -6.50
N ALA A 146 16.93 -1.69 -5.61
CA ALA A 146 16.69 -1.60 -4.17
C ALA A 146 17.20 -0.29 -3.56
N GLU A 147 18.47 0.03 -3.81
CA GLU A 147 19.10 1.26 -3.28
C GLU A 147 18.43 2.51 -3.84
N ARG A 148 18.11 2.51 -5.14
CA ARG A 148 17.39 3.62 -5.79
C ARG A 148 16.03 3.87 -5.16
N PHE A 149 15.31 2.82 -4.80
CA PHE A 149 14.03 2.95 -4.10
C PHE A 149 14.21 3.46 -2.67
N GLU A 150 15.19 2.94 -1.92
CA GLU A 150 15.51 3.41 -0.57
C GLU A 150 15.85 4.91 -0.55
N ASP A 151 16.62 5.38 -1.53
CA ASP A 151 16.98 6.80 -1.70
C ASP A 151 15.77 7.70 -2.04
N ALA A 152 14.70 7.13 -2.62
CA ALA A 152 13.47 7.85 -2.94
C ALA A 152 12.52 8.00 -1.74
N LEU A 153 12.66 7.17 -0.70
CA LEU A 153 11.77 7.15 0.47
C LEU A 153 11.61 8.50 1.19
N PRO A 154 12.67 9.32 1.39
CA PRO A 154 12.50 10.64 2.00
C PRO A 154 11.59 11.57 1.19
N GLY A 155 11.65 11.50 -0.13
CA GLY A 155 10.77 12.26 -1.02
C GLY A 155 9.32 11.77 -0.94
N ILE A 156 9.14 10.45 -0.91
CA ILE A 156 7.83 9.80 -0.74
C ILE A 156 7.20 10.18 0.60
N ALA A 157 8.00 10.28 1.67
CA ALA A 157 7.53 10.66 2.99
C ALA A 157 7.04 12.12 3.09
N GLY A 158 7.34 12.99 2.11
CA GLY A 158 6.75 14.33 2.03
C GLY A 158 7.08 15.27 3.19
N GLY A 159 8.21 15.05 3.89
CA GLY A 159 8.62 15.83 5.07
C GLY A 159 8.17 15.25 6.41
N HIS A 160 7.37 14.18 6.40
CA HIS A 160 7.03 13.44 7.61
C HIS A 160 8.21 12.63 8.12
N PRO A 161 8.28 12.33 9.43
CA PRO A 161 9.31 11.44 9.96
C PRO A 161 9.27 10.09 9.24
N LEU A 162 10.40 9.71 8.64
CA LEU A 162 10.60 8.42 7.99
C LEU A 162 11.29 7.47 8.97
N VAL A 163 10.66 6.33 9.26
CA VAL A 163 11.13 5.38 10.27
C VAL A 163 11.28 4.00 9.65
N ARG A 164 12.51 3.45 9.70
CA ARG A 164 12.70 2.03 9.39
C ARG A 164 12.19 1.20 10.56
N THR A 165 11.35 0.20 10.32
CA THR A 165 10.78 -0.65 11.37
C THR A 165 10.91 -2.11 11.02
N ASP A 166 11.48 -2.89 11.92
CA ASP A 166 11.55 -4.34 11.79
C ASP A 166 10.33 -4.96 12.47
N LEU A 167 9.61 -5.80 11.75
CA LEU A 167 8.37 -6.47 12.19
C LEU A 167 8.43 -7.96 11.86
N ALA A 168 7.57 -8.75 12.52
CA ALA A 168 7.36 -10.15 12.19
C ALA A 168 6.43 -10.27 10.96
N TRP A 169 7.00 -10.06 9.78
CA TRP A 169 6.30 -9.93 8.49
C TRP A 169 5.48 -11.16 8.10
N GLU A 170 5.82 -12.35 8.60
CA GLU A 170 5.09 -13.60 8.39
C GLU A 170 3.61 -13.52 8.79
N HIS A 171 3.27 -12.63 9.72
CA HIS A 171 1.89 -12.40 10.14
C HIS A 171 1.09 -11.55 9.14
N LEU A 172 1.75 -10.77 8.28
CA LEU A 172 1.13 -9.78 7.40
C LEU A 172 1.25 -10.09 5.91
N LEU A 173 2.23 -10.90 5.50
CA LEU A 173 2.45 -11.22 4.09
C LEU A 173 1.12 -11.66 3.44
N PRO A 174 0.65 -11.05 2.36
CA PRO A 174 -0.56 -11.54 1.70
C PRO A 174 -0.36 -12.93 1.09
N GLY A 175 -1.46 -13.67 0.92
CA GLY A 175 -1.51 -15.09 0.53
C GLY A 175 -0.45 -15.62 -0.46
N PRO A 176 -0.18 -14.97 -1.62
CA PRO A 176 0.82 -15.47 -2.58
C PRO A 176 2.28 -15.42 -2.07
N TRP A 177 2.57 -14.71 -0.98
CA TRP A 177 3.88 -14.69 -0.32
C TRP A 177 3.91 -15.47 1.00
N ARG A 178 2.76 -15.99 1.48
CA ARG A 178 2.68 -16.80 2.71
C ARG A 178 3.26 -18.21 2.56
N SER A 179 3.58 -18.66 1.35
CA SER A 179 4.05 -20.02 1.08
C SER A 179 5.38 -20.03 0.34
N HIS A 180 6.48 -20.09 1.11
CA HIS A 180 7.66 -20.95 0.90
C HIS A 180 8.30 -21.29 2.27
N GLY A 181 7.45 -21.64 3.23
CA GLY A 181 7.84 -22.09 4.57
C GLY A 181 7.04 -23.34 4.93
N GLY A 182 7.39 -24.47 4.31
CA GLY A 182 6.76 -25.76 4.57
C GLY A 182 7.57 -26.85 3.90
N SER A 183 8.64 -27.29 4.58
CA SER A 183 9.19 -28.64 4.43
C SER A 183 8.24 -29.66 5.05
#